data_AF-A0A258LSK8-F1
#
_entry.id   AF-A0A258LSK8-F1
#
_cell.length_a   1.000
_cell.length_b   1.000
_cell.length_c   1.000
_cell.angle_alpha   90.00
_cell.angle_beta   90.00
_cell.angle_gamma   90.00
#
_symmetry.space_group_name_H-M   'P 1'
#
loop_
_entity.id
_entity.type
_entity.pdbx_description
1 polymer ?
#
loop_
_entity_poly.entity_id
_entity_poly.type
_entity_poly.pdbx_seq_one_letter_code
_entity_poly.pdbx_strand_id
1 'polypeptide(L)'
;MACDEGQEEHLVRLARDVDARIAQLRTAFGEIGDQRLTVMAAVTIADELSEARARIRALESDLDGQRDARASALARIEASEEVVARTIDEAAERLEKLAREIAPPAPRAIGMG
;
A
#
# COMPACT_ATOMS: atom_id res chain seq x y z
N MET A 1 2.26 -18.75 -35.89
CA MET A 1 2.81 -18.07 -34.70
C MET A 1 4.31 -18.02 -34.86
N ALA A 2 4.91 -16.84 -34.77
CA ALA A 2 6.35 -16.71 -34.63
C ALA A 2 6.64 -16.69 -33.12
N CYS A 3 7.42 -17.65 -32.63
CA CYS A 3 7.90 -17.66 -31.25
C CYS A 3 9.27 -16.98 -31.25
N ASP A 4 9.47 -15.99 -30.38
CA ASP A 4 10.81 -15.50 -30.09
C ASP A 4 11.57 -16.54 -29.25
N GLU A 5 12.90 -16.60 -29.38
CA GLU A 5 13.74 -17.52 -28.60
C GLU A 5 13.46 -17.37 -27.09
N GLY A 6 13.14 -18.49 -26.43
CA GLY A 6 12.85 -18.56 -25.00
C GLY A 6 11.37 -18.41 -24.61
N GLN A 7 10.45 -18.09 -25.54
CA GLN A 7 9.02 -17.98 -25.24
C GLN A 7 8.21 -19.27 -25.43
N GLU A 8 8.84 -20.33 -25.94
CA GLU A 8 8.18 -21.58 -26.30
C GLU A 8 7.41 -22.21 -25.14
N GLU A 9 8.03 -22.30 -23.96
CA GLU A 9 7.39 -22.89 -22.78
C GLU A 9 6.17 -22.09 -22.32
N HIS A 10 6.25 -20.76 -22.38
CA HIS A 10 5.14 -19.90 -22.03
C HIS A 10 3.96 -20.08 -23.01
N LEU A 11 4.24 -20.10 -24.30
CA LEU A 11 3.22 -20.31 -25.33
C LEU A 11 2.58 -21.69 -25.23
N VAL A 12 3.36 -22.73 -24.90
CA VAL A 12 2.82 -24.09 -24.65
C VAL A 12 1.89 -24.10 -23.44
N ARG A 13 2.23 -23.39 -22.35
CA ARG A 13 1.33 -23.27 -21.19
C ARG A 13 0.03 -22.55 -21.56
N LEU A 14 0.12 -21.42 -22.26
CA LEU A 14 -1.06 -20.68 -22.72
C LEU A 14 -1.95 -21.54 -23.63
N ALA A 15 -1.36 -22.30 -24.56
CA ALA A 15 -2.12 -23.19 -25.42
C ALA A 15 -2.86 -24.28 -24.61
N ARG A 16 -2.20 -24.88 -23.62
CA ARG A 16 -2.84 -25.87 -22.72
C ARG A 16 -4.00 -25.28 -21.93
N ASP A 17 -3.89 -24.03 -21.49
CA ASP A 17 -4.97 -23.35 -20.76
C ASP A 17 -6.19 -23.11 -21.66
N VAL A 18 -5.95 -22.72 -22.92
CA VAL A 18 -7.02 -22.57 -23.94
C VAL A 18 -7.65 -23.93 -24.24
N ASP A 19 -6.86 -24.98 -24.45
CA ASP A 19 -7.36 -26.33 -24.71
C ASP A 19 -8.21 -26.86 -23.55
N ALA A 20 -7.76 -26.64 -22.31
CA ALA A 20 -8.51 -27.01 -21.12
C ALA A 20 -9.86 -26.28 -21.06
N ARG A 21 -9.89 -24.99 -21.41
CA ARG A 21 -11.14 -24.21 -21.46
C ARG A 21 -12.09 -24.76 -22.53
N ILE A 22 -11.60 -25.07 -23.72
CA ILE A 22 -12.41 -25.66 -24.79
C ILE A 22 -12.97 -27.02 -24.36
N ALA A 23 -12.17 -27.87 -23.71
CA ALA A 23 -12.62 -29.17 -23.20
C ALA A 23 -13.70 -29.05 -22.12
N GLN A 24 -13.58 -28.07 -21.21
CA GLN A 24 -14.61 -27.75 -20.22
C GLN A 24 -15.91 -27.32 -20.89
N LEU A 25 -15.84 -26.42 -21.89
CA LEU A 25 -17.02 -25.95 -22.62
C LEU A 25 -17.68 -27.07 -23.42
N ARG A 26 -16.90 -27.97 -24.04
CA ARG A 26 -17.43 -29.19 -24.69
C ARG A 26 -18.23 -30.05 -23.72
N THR A 27 -17.71 -30.22 -22.50
CA THR A 27 -18.40 -31.01 -21.47
C THR A 27 -19.70 -30.34 -21.01
N ALA A 28 -19.72 -29.01 -20.90
CA ALA A 28 -20.87 -28.26 -20.41
C ALA A 28 -21.98 -28.05 -21.46
N PHE A 29 -21.61 -27.80 -22.72
CA PHE A 29 -22.54 -27.43 -23.79
C PHE A 29 -22.75 -28.54 -24.85
N GLY A 30 -22.06 -29.67 -24.70
CA GLY A 30 -22.11 -30.80 -25.62
C GLY A 30 -21.26 -30.60 -26.88
N GLU A 31 -21.41 -31.52 -27.83
CA GLU A 31 -20.75 -31.49 -29.13
C GLU A 31 -21.42 -30.45 -30.06
N ILE A 32 -21.29 -29.17 -29.71
CA ILE A 32 -21.48 -28.06 -30.65
C ILE A 32 -20.21 -27.89 -31.51
N GLY A 33 -20.34 -27.28 -32.69
CA GLY A 33 -19.21 -27.17 -33.61
C GLY A 33 -17.99 -26.44 -33.02
N ASP A 34 -16.79 -26.94 -33.33
CA ASP A 34 -15.50 -26.49 -32.79
C ASP A 34 -15.25 -24.99 -32.89
N GLN A 35 -15.69 -24.39 -34.01
CA GLN A 35 -15.56 -22.95 -34.19
C GLN A 35 -16.34 -22.18 -33.11
N ARG A 36 -17.54 -22.65 -32.74
CA ARG A 36 -18.36 -22.00 -31.70
C ARG A 36 -17.71 -22.16 -30.33
N LEU A 37 -17.19 -23.34 -30.02
CA LEU A 37 -16.49 -23.60 -28.75
C LEU A 37 -15.23 -22.73 -28.62
N THR A 38 -14.46 -22.60 -29.70
CA THR A 38 -13.26 -21.75 -29.72
C THR A 38 -13.61 -20.28 -29.50
N VAL A 39 -14.67 -19.77 -30.15
CA VAL A 39 -15.15 -18.40 -29.94
C VAL A 39 -15.64 -18.21 -28.51
N MET A 40 -16.41 -19.15 -27.96
CA MET A 40 -16.87 -19.09 -26.57
C MET A 40 -15.68 -19.06 -25.61
N ALA A 41 -14.70 -19.95 -25.78
CA ALA A 41 -13.50 -19.97 -24.96
C ALA A 41 -12.75 -18.63 -25.02
N ALA A 42 -12.57 -18.07 -26.21
CA ALA A 42 -11.89 -16.78 -26.40
C ALA A 42 -12.63 -15.63 -25.70
N VAL A 43 -13.97 -15.57 -25.81
CA VAL A 43 -14.78 -14.54 -25.14
C VAL A 43 -14.73 -14.71 -23.63
N THR A 44 -14.85 -15.94 -23.11
CA THR A 44 -14.76 -16.21 -21.67
C THR A 44 -13.41 -15.79 -21.10
N ILE A 45 -12.30 -16.15 -21.76
CA ILE A 45 -10.95 -15.77 -21.32
C ILE A 45 -10.77 -14.25 -21.38
N ALA A 46 -11.31 -13.59 -22.40
CA ALA A 46 -11.26 -12.13 -22.51
C ALA A 46 -12.04 -11.42 -21.39
N ASP A 47 -13.20 -11.96 -21.01
CA ASP A 47 -14.01 -11.47 -19.90
C ASP A 47 -13.29 -11.62 -18.56
N GLU A 48 -12.77 -12.81 -18.26
CA GLU A 48 -11.97 -13.10 -17.06
C GLU A 48 -10.75 -12.17 -16.96
N LEU A 49 -10.05 -11.93 -18.08
CA LEU A 49 -8.91 -11.02 -18.13
C LEU A 49 -9.33 -9.55 -17.93
N SER A 50 -10.49 -9.16 -18.45
CA SER A 50 -11.05 -7.82 -18.25
C SER A 50 -11.38 -7.57 -16.78
N GLU A 51 -12.02 -8.55 -16.12
CA GLU A 51 -12.36 -8.51 -14.70
C GLU A 51 -11.09 -8.47 -13.84
N ALA A 52 -10.11 -9.34 -14.11
CA ALA A 52 -8.84 -9.36 -13.39
C ALA A 52 -8.11 -8.01 -13.50
N ARG A 53 -8.07 -7.41 -14.70
CA ARG A 53 -7.50 -6.07 -14.90
C ARG A 53 -8.26 -4.98 -14.15
N ALA A 54 -9.59 -5.05 -14.10
CA ALA A 54 -10.39 -4.12 -13.31
C ALA A 54 -10.10 -4.25 -11.82
N ARG A 55 -9.98 -5.48 -11.31
CA ARG A 55 -9.63 -5.75 -9.92
C ARG A 55 -8.23 -5.25 -9.56
N ILE A 56 -7.25 -5.46 -10.44
CA ILE A 56 -5.89 -4.94 -10.25
C ILE A 56 -5.92 -3.41 -10.13
N ARG A 57 -6.59 -2.70 -11.04
CA ARG A 57 -6.70 -1.22 -10.95
C ARG A 57 -7.35 -0.75 -9.66
N ALA A 58 -8.38 -1.45 -9.17
CA ALA A 58 -9.01 -1.12 -7.90
C ALA A 58 -8.03 -1.31 -6.73
N LEU A 59 -7.28 -2.42 -6.70
CA LEU A 59 -6.27 -2.68 -5.68
C LEU A 59 -5.12 -1.67 -5.71
N GLU A 60 -4.68 -1.26 -6.91
CA GLU A 60 -3.67 -0.20 -7.07
C GLU A 60 -4.17 1.13 -6.48
N SER A 61 -5.42 1.51 -6.75
CA SER A 61 -6.04 2.71 -6.16
C SER A 61 -6.16 2.62 -4.64
N ASP A 62 -6.52 1.46 -4.10
CA ASP A 62 -6.61 1.26 -2.64
C ASP A 62 -5.21 1.37 -1.98
N LEU A 63 -4.18 0.82 -2.61
CA LEU A 63 -2.80 0.92 -2.13
C LEU A 63 -2.30 2.37 -2.11
N ASP A 64 -2.62 3.15 -3.14
CA ASP A 64 -2.26 4.56 -3.18
C ASP A 64 -3.01 5.36 -2.10
N GLY A 65 -4.31 5.10 -1.91
CA GLY A 65 -5.07 5.69 -0.80
C GLY A 65 -4.49 5.34 0.58
N GLN A 66 -4.02 4.11 0.77
CA GLN A 66 -3.34 3.70 2.01
C GLN A 66 -1.99 4.39 2.22
N ARG A 67 -1.22 4.59 1.15
CA ARG A 67 0.06 5.32 1.20
C ARG A 67 -0.18 6.78 1.60
N ASP A 68 -1.17 7.43 1.03
CA ASP A 68 -1.55 8.81 1.37
C ASP A 68 -2.03 8.93 2.81
N ALA A 69 -2.90 8.01 3.26
CA ALA A 69 -3.37 7.97 4.63
C ALA A 69 -2.21 7.78 5.63
N ARG A 70 -1.25 6.90 5.31
CA ARG A 70 -0.05 6.68 6.11
C ARG A 70 0.84 7.93 6.15
N ALA A 71 1.07 8.58 5.02
CA ALA A 71 1.85 9.81 4.95
C ALA A 71 1.22 10.93 5.80
N SER A 72 -0.10 11.10 5.71
CA SER A 72 -0.86 12.05 6.53
C SER A 72 -0.79 11.72 8.02
N ALA A 73 -0.91 10.44 8.40
CA ALA A 73 -0.78 10.03 9.79
C ALA A 73 0.62 10.32 10.36
N LEU A 74 1.68 10.05 9.60
CA LEU A 74 3.06 10.36 10.00
C LEU A 74 3.26 11.87 10.17
N ALA A 75 2.80 12.69 9.22
CA ALA A 75 2.89 14.15 9.33
C ALA A 75 2.15 14.70 10.56
N ARG A 76 1.01 14.10 10.92
CA ARG A 76 0.27 14.47 12.15
C ARG A 76 1.02 14.09 13.42
N ILE A 77 1.70 12.95 13.43
CA ILE A 77 2.55 12.53 14.55
C ILE A 77 3.71 13.50 14.72
N GLU A 78 4.45 13.80 13.64
CA GLU A 78 5.57 14.74 13.67
C GLU A 78 5.15 16.14 14.17
N ALA A 79 4.02 16.66 13.67
CA ALA A 79 3.48 17.94 14.13
C ALA A 79 3.08 17.90 15.63
N SER A 80 2.52 16.78 16.09
CA SER A 80 2.19 16.59 17.51
C SER A 80 3.44 16.51 18.37
N GLU A 81 4.48 15.82 17.92
CA GLU A 81 5.76 15.72 18.63
C GLU A 81 6.40 17.10 18.79
N GLU A 82 6.38 17.94 17.75
CA GLU A 82 6.89 19.32 17.83
C GLU A 82 6.13 20.17 18.86
N VAL A 83 4.79 20.06 18.88
CA VAL A 83 3.96 20.75 19.87
C VAL A 83 4.28 20.27 21.29
N VAL A 84 4.41 18.96 21.50
CA VAL A 84 4.73 18.38 22.81
C VAL A 84 6.11 18.84 23.28
N ALA A 85 7.13 18.81 22.40
CA ALA A 85 8.47 19.27 22.73
C ALA A 85 8.48 20.74 23.17
N ARG A 86 7.84 21.64 22.40
CA ARG A 86 7.71 23.06 22.78
C ARG A 86 7.01 23.24 24.12
N THR A 87 5.95 22.47 24.37
CA THR A 87 5.20 22.56 25.63
C THR A 87 6.06 22.13 26.83
N ILE A 88 6.92 21.13 26.65
CA ILE A 88 7.86 20.68 27.67
C ILE A 88 8.91 21.76 27.94
N ASP A 89 9.49 22.37 26.90
CA ASP A 89 10.47 23.46 27.04
C ASP A 89 9.86 24.65 27.78
N GLU A 90 8.66 25.10 27.39
CA GLU A 90 7.95 26.19 28.07
C GLU A 90 7.64 25.86 29.54
N ALA A 91 7.27 24.61 29.83
CA ALA A 91 7.02 24.17 31.20
C ALA A 91 8.31 24.18 32.04
N ALA A 92 9.43 23.72 31.47
CA ALA A 92 10.73 23.74 32.13
C ALA A 92 11.16 25.18 32.44
N GLU A 93 11.06 26.11 31.49
CA GLU A 93 11.38 27.52 31.69
C GLU A 93 10.55 28.16 32.82
N ARG A 94 9.25 27.85 32.87
CA ARG A 94 8.36 28.33 33.94
C ARG A 94 8.75 27.77 35.31
N LEU A 95 9.10 26.49 35.37
CA LEU A 95 9.57 25.85 36.61
C LEU A 95 10.89 26.47 37.09
N GLU A 96 11.84 26.71 36.20
CA GLU A 96 13.09 27.39 36.55
C GLU A 96 12.87 28.82 37.07
N LYS A 97 11.96 29.57 36.43
CA LYS A 97 11.60 30.91 36.87
C LYS A 97 11.01 30.87 38.28
N LEU A 98 10.06 29.99 38.53
CA LEU A 98 9.44 29.82 39.85
C LEU A 98 10.48 29.40 40.91
N ALA A 99 11.38 28.48 40.56
CA ALA A 99 12.46 28.05 41.45
C ALA A 99 13.38 29.23 41.83
N ARG A 100 13.74 30.10 40.87
CA ARG A 100 14.52 31.33 41.14
C ARG A 100 13.80 32.33 42.03
N GLU A 101 12.48 32.46 41.90
CA GLU A 101 11.67 33.37 42.72
C GLU A 101 11.56 32.90 44.18
N ILE A 102 11.57 31.59 44.43
CA ILE A 102 11.43 30.99 45.77
C ILE A 102 12.79 30.74 46.44
N ALA A 103 13.89 30.69 45.68
CA ALA A 103 15.22 30.42 46.20
C ALA A 103 15.65 31.48 47.25
N PRO A 104 16.16 31.06 48.43
CA PRO A 104 16.64 32.00 49.44
C PRO A 104 17.88 32.76 48.94
N PRO A 105 18.09 34.02 49.37
CA PRO A 105 19.26 34.79 48.96
C PRO A 105 20.54 34.09 49.41
N ALA A 106 21.51 33.96 48.50
CA ALA A 106 22.80 33.35 48.80
C ALA A 106 23.46 34.03 50.02
N PRO A 107 24.05 33.26 50.97
CA PRO A 107 24.68 33.84 52.14
C PRO A 107 25.82 34.77 51.69
N ARG A 108 25.74 36.04 52.09
CA ARG A 108 26.83 37.00 51.89
C ARG A 108 28.06 36.46 52.60
N ALA A 109 29.10 36.11 51.84
CA ALA A 109 30.43 35.87 52.41
C ALA A 109 30.90 37.18 53.04
N ILE A 110 30.75 37.30 54.36
CA ILE A 110 31.29 38.40 55.14
C ILE A 110 32.81 38.18 55.16
N GLY A 111 33.54 39.04 54.46
CA GLY A 111 34.99 39.08 54.51
C GLY A 111 35.45 39.31 55.96
N MET A 112 36.30 38.41 56.45
CA MET A 112 37.05 38.59 57.69
C MET A 112 37.99 39.78 57.53
N GLY A 113 37.79 40.80 58.37
CA GLY A 113 38.76 41.83 58.74
C GLY A 113 38.86 41.87 60.26
#